data_AF-N0B0S8-F1
#
_entry.id   AF-N0B0S8-F1
#
_cell.length_a   1.000
_cell.length_b   1.000
_cell.length_c   1.000
_cell.angle_alpha   90.00
_cell.angle_beta   90.00
_cell.angle_gamma   90.00
#
_symmetry.space_group_name_H-M   'P 1'
#
loop_
_entity.id
_entity.type
_entity.pdbx_description
1 polymer ?
#
loop_
_entity_poly.entity_id
_entity_poly.type
_entity_poly.pdbx_seq_one_letter_code
_entity_poly.pdbx_strand_id
1 'polypeptide(L)'
;MSEEMHSSAPGMDQIGAAEPMPGLIAENLGTPIQLSNVELDGFAVEAARPGETIKIWTRLSITSDEPSFHKMAGGLARTIQHYSALAGTPIDLQCAATVLLIIKRDKSAELWVDTAAVAVKVLAKRDFDAGSPVLESDIVDIAEMAFPCVKFEKEDKVVVLFRQDWRFGLFFDFNPGREFSEVAMNRSLGALLRNLKYRHIFDTIDNQQVVASLTGAGWFPFAEIITSEFPAIAEACEAKFNLTDVEAKVLASFDQARLDRMFKRWLSRPALASREAVLRSAMRSFVADDPIAVMKTVLTEIEGVLREAYQAIHGTGAKIETLLEFAVASAERKAGSPSSLLLPASFAKYLRDRPFAHFDPSVGLAHASSRHAVGHGMAAPATYTKVGALQVLLTLDQLAFAL
;
A
#
# COMPACT_ATOMS: atom_id res chain seq x y z
N MET A 1 30.68 -0.86 71.46
CA MET A 1 30.86 -1.85 70.38
C MET A 1 29.53 -2.56 70.25
N SER A 2 28.63 -2.01 69.43
CA SER A 2 28.27 -2.51 68.09
C SER A 2 26.93 -3.24 68.23
N GLU A 3 25.87 -3.08 67.45
CA GLU A 3 25.55 -2.33 66.24
C GLU A 3 24.01 -2.23 66.22
N GLU A 4 23.46 -1.08 65.82
CA GLU A 4 22.04 -0.92 65.51
C GLU A 4 21.72 -1.59 64.16
N MET A 5 20.85 -2.60 64.16
CA MET A 5 20.26 -3.13 62.93
C MET A 5 19.07 -2.27 62.51
N HIS A 6 19.32 -1.31 61.62
CA HIS A 6 18.31 -0.69 60.78
C HIS A 6 17.86 -1.69 59.69
N SER A 7 16.57 -2.04 59.73
CA SER A 7 15.86 -2.75 58.66
C SER A 7 15.46 -1.73 57.59
N SER A 8 16.30 -1.57 56.57
CA SER A 8 15.96 -0.87 55.33
C SER A 8 15.40 -1.88 54.30
N ALA A 9 14.13 -1.70 53.95
CA ALA A 9 13.52 -2.38 52.81
C ALA A 9 14.19 -1.90 51.51
N PRO A 10 14.48 -2.79 50.53
CA PRO A 10 14.95 -2.35 49.24
C PRO A 10 13.79 -1.71 48.46
N GLY A 11 14.06 -0.50 47.97
CA GLY A 11 13.13 0.28 47.17
C GLY A 11 12.71 -0.48 45.91
N MET A 12 11.40 -0.50 45.67
CA MET A 12 10.81 -0.71 44.36
C MET A 12 11.07 0.55 43.53
N ASP A 13 12.21 0.58 42.83
CA ASP A 13 12.44 1.54 41.76
C ASP A 13 12.54 0.79 40.43
N GLN A 14 11.70 1.25 39.50
CA GLN A 14 11.81 1.09 38.04
C GLN A 14 11.61 -0.33 37.49
N ILE A 15 10.36 -0.77 37.43
CA ILE A 15 9.92 -1.66 36.34
C ILE A 15 9.97 -0.82 35.06
N GLY A 16 11.08 -0.91 34.32
CA GLY A 16 11.15 -0.38 32.97
C GLY A 16 9.98 -0.92 32.16
N ALA A 17 9.19 -0.04 31.55
CA ALA A 17 8.16 -0.44 30.61
C ALA A 17 8.84 -1.31 29.54
N ALA A 18 8.46 -2.59 29.48
CA ALA A 18 8.99 -3.51 28.49
C ALA A 18 8.78 -2.90 27.11
N GLU A 19 9.85 -2.79 26.30
CA GLU A 19 9.72 -2.30 24.95
C GLU A 19 8.66 -3.12 24.21
N PRO A 20 7.67 -2.47 23.57
CA PRO A 20 6.61 -3.20 22.88
C PRO A 20 7.23 -4.06 21.78
N MET A 21 7.02 -5.37 21.86
CA MET A 21 7.48 -6.29 20.82
C MET A 21 6.69 -6.07 19.52
N PRO A 22 7.34 -6.11 18.35
CA PRO A 22 6.66 -6.04 17.05
C PRO A 22 5.51 -7.05 16.96
N GLY A 23 4.31 -6.59 16.59
CA GLY A 23 3.15 -7.47 16.36
C GLY A 23 2.20 -7.67 17.54
N LEU A 24 2.51 -7.14 18.73
CA LEU A 24 1.52 -6.89 19.78
C LEU A 24 0.97 -5.47 19.61
N ILE A 25 -0.33 -5.27 19.81
CA ILE A 25 -0.89 -3.91 19.84
C ILE A 25 -0.20 -3.20 21.01
N ALA A 26 0.72 -2.29 20.69
CA ALA A 26 1.36 -1.46 21.68
C ALA A 26 0.27 -0.62 22.36
N GLU A 27 0.27 -0.57 23.67
CA GLU A 27 -0.52 0.41 24.40
C GLU A 27 -0.07 1.84 23.98
N ASN A 28 -0.88 2.86 24.28
CA ASN A 28 -0.42 4.23 24.09
C ASN A 28 0.85 4.45 24.94
N LEU A 29 1.86 5.12 24.38
CA LEU A 29 3.12 5.41 25.08
C LEU A 29 2.95 6.48 26.17
N GLY A 30 1.82 7.17 26.20
CA GLY A 30 1.49 8.18 27.18
C GLY A 30 0.01 8.51 27.22
N THR A 31 -0.35 9.51 28.01
CA THR A 31 -1.71 10.04 28.13
C THR A 31 -1.89 11.30 27.27
N PRO A 32 -3.11 11.59 26.78
CA PRO A 32 -3.34 12.80 26.00
C PRO A 32 -3.25 14.07 26.86
N ILE A 33 -2.83 15.17 26.24
CA ILE A 33 -2.97 16.51 26.80
C ILE A 33 -4.45 16.90 26.69
N GLN A 34 -5.07 17.24 27.82
CA GLN A 34 -6.46 17.67 27.88
C GLN A 34 -6.56 19.16 27.58
N LEU A 35 -7.36 19.51 26.57
CA LEU A 35 -7.63 20.88 26.17
C LEU A 35 -9.10 21.23 26.44
N SER A 36 -9.39 22.52 26.63
CA SER A 36 -10.74 23.01 26.89
C SER A 36 -11.10 24.15 25.95
N ASN A 37 -12.38 24.24 25.59
CA ASN A 37 -12.92 25.29 24.71
C ASN A 37 -12.24 25.34 23.33
N VAL A 38 -11.92 24.18 22.76
CA VAL A 38 -11.31 24.09 21.43
C VAL A 38 -12.40 24.28 20.37
N GLU A 39 -12.28 25.36 19.59
CA GLU A 39 -13.24 25.73 18.55
C GLU A 39 -12.54 25.73 17.20
N LEU A 40 -12.65 24.59 16.51
CA LEU A 40 -12.18 24.42 15.13
C LEU A 40 -13.31 23.82 14.30
N ASP A 41 -13.69 24.50 13.23
CA ASP A 41 -14.79 24.10 12.34
C ASP A 41 -14.36 23.88 10.89
N GLY A 42 -13.15 24.30 10.50
CA GLY A 42 -12.66 24.14 9.15
C GLY A 42 -11.49 25.04 8.80
N PHE A 43 -10.99 24.87 7.59
CA PHE A 43 -10.05 25.80 6.96
C PHE A 43 -10.77 26.68 5.95
N ALA A 44 -10.56 27.98 6.01
CA ALA A 44 -11.05 28.90 4.99
C ALA A 44 -10.47 28.54 3.61
N VAL A 45 -11.35 28.40 2.61
CA VAL A 45 -10.98 28.10 1.22
C VAL A 45 -10.48 29.37 0.51
N GLU A 46 -10.99 30.52 0.94
CA GLU A 46 -10.72 31.83 0.36
C GLU A 46 -10.52 32.89 1.43
N ALA A 47 -9.85 33.98 1.07
CA ALA A 47 -9.73 35.15 1.95
C ALA A 47 -11.07 35.89 2.01
N ALA A 48 -11.39 36.45 3.17
CA ALA A 48 -12.59 37.24 3.36
C ALA A 48 -12.37 38.39 4.34
N ARG A 49 -13.25 39.39 4.21
CA ARG A 49 -13.34 40.53 5.11
C ARG A 49 -14.32 40.24 6.26
N PRO A 50 -14.23 40.99 7.37
CA PRO A 50 -15.20 40.89 8.45
C PRO A 50 -16.65 41.04 7.94
N GLY A 51 -17.50 40.10 8.33
CA GLY A 51 -18.93 40.07 7.94
C GLY A 51 -19.22 39.33 6.62
N GLU A 52 -18.21 38.92 5.86
CA GLU A 52 -18.41 38.12 4.65
C GLU A 52 -18.61 36.62 4.97
N THR A 53 -19.41 35.94 4.15
CA THR A 53 -19.58 34.49 4.22
C THR A 53 -18.49 33.80 3.41
N ILE A 54 -17.82 32.81 3.98
CA ILE A 54 -16.79 32.03 3.31
C ILE A 54 -17.15 30.56 3.19
N LYS A 55 -16.59 29.93 2.17
CA LYS A 55 -16.50 28.48 2.13
C LYS A 55 -15.36 28.00 3.02
N ILE A 56 -15.62 26.93 3.77
CA ILE A 56 -14.63 26.24 4.57
C ILE A 56 -14.50 24.80 4.11
N TRP A 57 -13.29 24.28 4.14
CA TRP A 57 -13.04 22.84 4.09
C TRP A 57 -13.25 22.26 5.47
N THR A 58 -14.23 21.37 5.57
CA THR A 58 -14.54 20.64 6.80
C THR A 58 -13.93 19.23 6.80
N ARG A 59 -13.53 18.71 5.64
CA ARG A 59 -12.85 17.42 5.52
C ARG A 59 -11.84 17.44 4.39
N LEU A 60 -10.62 16.95 4.63
CA LEU A 60 -9.57 16.85 3.61
C LEU A 60 -8.53 15.80 3.98
N SER A 61 -7.86 15.26 2.96
CA SER A 61 -6.64 14.45 3.08
C SER A 61 -5.63 15.00 2.09
N ILE A 62 -4.48 15.44 2.57
CA ILE A 62 -3.49 16.18 1.78
C ILE A 62 -2.06 15.83 2.22
N THR A 63 -1.12 15.91 1.29
CA THR A 63 0.31 15.66 1.56
C THR A 63 1.15 16.95 1.50
N SER A 64 2.36 16.92 2.06
CA SER A 64 3.32 18.02 1.95
C SER A 64 3.79 18.36 0.54
N ASP A 65 3.51 17.50 -0.44
CA ASP A 65 3.81 17.77 -1.85
C ASP A 65 2.82 18.79 -2.46
N GLU A 66 1.71 19.07 -1.78
CA GLU A 66 0.67 19.99 -2.23
C GLU A 66 0.85 21.41 -1.64
N PRO A 67 0.80 22.49 -2.44
CA PRO A 67 1.10 23.85 -1.97
C PRO A 67 0.24 24.36 -0.81
N SER A 68 -1.02 23.92 -0.72
CA SER A 68 -1.93 24.33 0.35
C SER A 68 -1.58 23.71 1.70
N PHE A 69 -0.85 22.58 1.72
CA PHE A 69 -0.45 21.89 2.94
C PHE A 69 0.24 22.80 3.94
N HIS A 70 1.28 23.53 3.52
CA HIS A 70 2.09 24.33 4.43
C HIS A 70 1.29 25.45 5.13
N LYS A 71 0.32 26.03 4.43
CA LYS A 71 -0.57 27.05 5.00
C LYS A 71 -1.50 26.42 6.05
N MET A 72 -2.08 25.26 5.74
CA MET A 72 -2.97 24.54 6.65
C MET A 72 -2.24 24.00 7.88
N ALA A 73 -1.16 23.24 7.67
CA ALA A 73 -0.37 22.65 8.73
C ALA A 73 0.25 23.73 9.64
N GLY A 74 0.76 24.83 9.08
CA GLY A 74 1.28 25.94 9.88
C GLY A 74 0.21 26.73 10.64
N GLY A 75 -1.00 26.85 10.08
CA GLY A 75 -2.16 27.41 10.80
C GLY A 75 -2.59 26.52 11.96
N LEU A 76 -2.76 25.23 11.68
CA LEU A 76 -3.14 24.21 12.66
C LEU A 76 -2.13 24.12 13.80
N ALA A 77 -0.84 24.03 13.49
CA ALA A 77 0.21 23.91 14.49
C ALA A 77 0.17 25.08 15.47
N ARG A 78 0.07 26.32 14.97
CA ARG A 78 -0.06 27.51 15.82
C ARG A 78 -1.31 27.47 16.69
N THR A 79 -2.45 27.04 16.14
CA THR A 79 -3.69 26.92 16.92
C THR A 79 -3.59 25.86 18.02
N ILE A 80 -3.05 24.68 17.70
CA ILE A 80 -2.83 23.62 18.68
C ILE A 80 -1.87 24.08 19.78
N GLN A 81 -0.75 24.70 19.42
CA GLN A 81 0.22 25.24 20.37
C GLN A 81 -0.41 26.30 21.29
N HIS A 82 -1.28 27.17 20.75
CA HIS A 82 -2.01 28.15 21.54
C HIS A 82 -2.91 27.49 22.59
N TYR A 83 -3.74 26.52 22.20
CA TYR A 83 -4.60 25.79 23.15
C TYR A 83 -3.79 25.01 24.19
N SER A 84 -2.69 24.38 23.77
CA SER A 84 -1.81 23.64 24.67
C SER A 84 -1.15 24.56 25.71
N ALA A 85 -0.74 25.77 25.30
CA ALA A 85 -0.22 26.78 26.22
C ALA A 85 -1.29 27.29 27.20
N LEU A 86 -2.53 27.49 26.76
CA LEU A 86 -3.66 27.84 27.65
C LEU A 86 -3.96 26.73 28.66
N ALA A 87 -3.76 25.47 28.29
CA ALA A 87 -3.87 24.31 29.18
C ALA A 87 -2.65 24.12 30.10
N GLY A 88 -1.67 25.03 30.08
CA GLY A 88 -0.48 24.98 30.93
C GLY A 88 0.57 23.94 30.49
N THR A 89 0.41 23.35 29.29
CA THR A 89 1.33 22.35 28.74
C THR A 89 1.83 22.82 27.38
N PRO A 90 2.73 23.82 27.31
CA PRO A 90 3.25 24.28 26.03
C PRO A 90 4.02 23.15 25.33
N ILE A 91 3.81 23.01 24.02
CA ILE A 91 4.44 21.98 23.19
C ILE A 91 5.09 22.60 21.96
N ASP A 92 6.08 21.90 21.41
CA ASP A 92 6.64 22.18 20.10
C ASP A 92 6.28 21.06 19.12
N LEU A 93 5.62 21.43 18.02
CA LEU A 93 5.18 20.50 16.99
C LEU A 93 6.19 20.36 15.84
N GLN A 94 7.31 21.09 15.86
CA GLN A 94 8.31 21.05 14.78
C GLN A 94 8.94 19.66 14.61
N CYS A 95 9.11 18.93 15.73
CA CYS A 95 9.74 17.61 15.73
C CYS A 95 8.73 16.46 15.87
N ALA A 96 7.43 16.75 15.99
CA ALA A 96 6.41 15.74 16.20
C ALA A 96 6.32 14.80 14.99
N ALA A 97 6.39 13.49 15.25
CA ALA A 97 6.22 12.48 14.21
C ALA A 97 4.74 12.21 13.94
N THR A 98 3.90 12.24 14.96
CA THR A 98 2.46 12.06 14.89
C THR A 98 1.74 12.98 15.87
N VAL A 99 0.74 13.70 15.37
CA VAL A 99 -0.17 14.54 16.13
C VAL A 99 -1.58 14.08 15.83
N LEU A 100 -2.31 13.66 16.85
CA LEU A 100 -3.72 13.33 16.78
C LEU A 100 -4.47 14.25 17.74
N LEU A 101 -5.39 15.04 17.20
CA LEU A 101 -6.30 15.89 17.97
C LEU A 101 -7.73 15.39 17.79
N ILE A 102 -8.41 15.15 18.90
CA ILE A 102 -9.83 14.73 18.93
C ILE A 102 -10.60 15.78 19.71
N ILE A 103 -11.52 16.49 19.05
CA ILE A 103 -12.37 17.49 19.69
C ILE A 103 -13.74 16.88 19.91
N LYS A 104 -14.16 16.82 21.17
CA LYS A 104 -15.45 16.28 21.61
C LYS A 104 -16.57 17.30 21.41
N ARG A 105 -17.81 16.84 21.50
CA ARG A 105 -19.01 17.69 21.34
C ARG A 105 -19.06 18.86 22.31
N ASP A 106 -18.56 18.69 23.53
CA ASP A 106 -18.53 19.71 24.58
C ASP A 106 -17.36 20.70 24.44
N LYS A 107 -16.61 20.63 23.33
CA LYS A 107 -15.41 21.43 23.04
C LYS A 107 -14.22 21.12 23.95
N SER A 108 -14.28 20.06 24.76
CA SER A 108 -13.06 19.44 25.28
C SER A 108 -12.31 18.76 24.13
N ALA A 109 -10.99 18.62 24.27
CA ALA A 109 -10.21 17.88 23.29
C ALA A 109 -9.08 17.08 23.91
N GLU A 110 -8.77 15.95 23.28
CA GLU A 110 -7.63 15.12 23.57
C GLU A 110 -6.56 15.37 22.50
N LEU A 111 -5.39 15.83 22.93
CA LEU A 111 -4.23 16.02 22.07
C LEU A 111 -3.16 14.98 22.38
N TRP A 112 -2.89 14.14 21.39
CA TRP A 112 -1.85 13.13 21.41
C TRP A 112 -0.69 13.58 20.53
N VAL A 113 0.49 13.70 21.12
CA VAL A 113 1.74 14.02 20.41
C VAL A 113 2.70 12.86 20.65
N ASP A 114 3.03 12.12 19.60
CA ASP A 114 3.94 10.96 19.60
C ASP A 114 3.63 9.85 20.62
N THR A 115 2.43 9.86 21.20
CA THR A 115 2.03 9.01 22.32
C THR A 115 0.89 8.07 21.98
N ALA A 116 0.08 8.36 20.96
CA ALA A 116 -0.96 7.46 20.51
C ALA A 116 -0.34 6.25 19.80
N ALA A 117 -0.80 5.05 20.16
CA ALA A 117 -0.44 3.84 19.45
C ALA A 117 -0.94 3.93 18.00
N VAL A 118 -0.09 3.53 17.04
CA VAL A 118 -0.43 3.50 15.61
C VAL A 118 -0.39 2.05 15.13
N ALA A 119 -1.42 1.63 14.41
CA ALA A 119 -1.46 0.35 13.72
C ALA A 119 -1.66 0.55 12.22
N VAL A 120 -1.00 -0.29 11.42
CA VAL A 120 -1.15 -0.28 9.96
C VAL A 120 -1.66 -1.64 9.51
N LYS A 121 -2.75 -1.63 8.76
CA LYS A 121 -3.30 -2.82 8.11
C LYS A 121 -2.72 -2.92 6.71
N VAL A 122 -2.06 -4.04 6.42
CA VAL A 122 -1.39 -4.27 5.15
C VAL A 122 -1.99 -5.46 4.41
N LEU A 123 -1.89 -5.42 3.08
CA LEU A 123 -1.96 -6.62 2.26
C LEU A 123 -0.55 -7.20 2.22
N ALA A 124 -0.39 -8.48 2.58
CA ALA A 124 0.91 -9.11 2.70
C ALA A 124 1.14 -10.24 1.70
N LYS A 125 2.42 -10.51 1.42
CA LYS A 125 2.88 -11.58 0.52
C LYS A 125 2.84 -12.97 1.16
N ARG A 126 2.75 -13.06 2.48
CA ARG A 126 2.74 -14.33 3.23
C ARG A 126 1.88 -14.23 4.48
N ASP A 127 1.62 -15.39 5.07
CA ASP A 127 1.00 -15.51 6.39
C ASP A 127 2.02 -15.22 7.50
N PHE A 128 1.52 -14.80 8.66
CA PHE A 128 2.32 -14.49 9.85
C PHE A 128 1.72 -15.12 11.10
N ASP A 129 2.59 -15.59 11.98
CA ASP A 129 2.24 -15.89 13.35
C ASP A 129 2.34 -14.62 14.21
N ALA A 130 1.51 -14.52 15.24
CA ALA A 130 1.56 -13.40 16.18
C ALA A 130 2.96 -13.22 16.78
N GLY A 131 3.42 -11.97 16.86
CA GLY A 131 4.78 -11.64 17.33
C GLY A 131 5.88 -11.79 16.28
N SER A 132 5.57 -12.28 15.07
CA SER A 132 6.56 -12.34 13.98
C SER A 132 6.85 -10.94 13.43
N PRO A 133 8.11 -10.62 13.10
CA PRO A 133 8.44 -9.38 12.43
C PRO A 133 7.81 -9.35 11.02
N VAL A 134 7.23 -8.19 10.69
CA VAL A 134 6.76 -7.86 9.35
C VAL A 134 7.78 -6.94 8.71
N LEU A 135 8.37 -7.38 7.60
CA LEU A 135 9.35 -6.59 6.85
C LEU A 135 8.67 -5.84 5.71
N GLU A 136 9.30 -4.78 5.23
CA GLU A 136 8.81 -4.05 4.05
C GLU A 136 8.71 -4.94 2.80
N SER A 137 9.65 -5.88 2.65
CA SER A 137 9.63 -6.90 1.60
C SER A 137 8.42 -7.83 1.69
N ASP A 138 7.70 -7.89 2.82
CA ASP A 138 6.48 -8.67 2.97
C ASP A 138 5.20 -7.90 2.60
N ILE A 139 5.28 -6.57 2.45
CA ILE A 139 4.13 -5.69 2.20
C ILE A 139 3.89 -5.59 0.70
N VAL A 140 2.63 -5.77 0.31
CA VAL A 140 2.12 -5.51 -1.05
C VAL A 140 1.43 -4.16 -1.12
N ASP A 141 0.59 -3.86 -0.13
CA ASP A 141 -0.21 -2.64 -0.08
C ASP A 141 -0.51 -2.23 1.36
N ILE A 142 -0.84 -0.97 1.58
CA ILE A 142 -1.32 -0.44 2.87
C ILE A 142 -2.81 -0.14 2.72
N ALA A 143 -3.66 -0.84 3.47
CA ALA A 143 -5.11 -0.66 3.41
C ALA A 143 -5.60 0.44 4.36
N GLU A 144 -5.11 0.44 5.60
CA GLU A 144 -5.59 1.32 6.67
C GLU A 144 -4.43 1.71 7.60
N MET A 145 -4.51 2.89 8.20
CA MET A 145 -3.73 3.31 9.36
C MET A 145 -4.70 3.75 10.44
N ALA A 146 -4.51 3.30 11.68
CA ALA A 146 -5.47 3.45 12.77
C ALA A 146 -4.77 3.79 14.10
N PHE A 147 -5.56 4.26 15.06
CA PHE A 147 -5.14 4.52 16.44
C PHE A 147 -5.89 3.56 17.39
N PRO A 148 -5.48 2.28 17.48
CA PRO A 148 -6.29 1.22 18.09
C PRO A 148 -6.58 1.41 19.58
N CYS A 149 -5.73 2.20 20.26
CA CYS A 149 -5.82 2.45 21.70
C CYS A 149 -6.50 3.78 22.03
N VAL A 150 -7.12 4.44 21.04
CA VAL A 150 -7.81 5.73 21.19
C VAL A 150 -9.30 5.54 20.87
N LYS A 151 -10.17 6.12 21.69
CA LYS A 151 -11.62 5.98 21.55
C LYS A 151 -12.19 7.15 20.74
N PHE A 152 -12.85 6.82 19.63
CA PHE A 152 -13.55 7.77 18.78
C PHE A 152 -15.07 7.66 18.97
N GLU A 153 -15.75 8.80 18.99
CA GLU A 153 -17.21 8.91 19.02
C GLU A 153 -17.75 9.49 17.71
N LYS A 154 -19.04 9.26 17.43
CA LYS A 154 -19.69 9.72 16.18
C LYS A 154 -19.74 11.24 16.04
N GLU A 155 -19.72 11.96 17.15
CA GLU A 155 -19.78 13.43 17.16
C GLU A 155 -18.39 14.08 17.22
N ASP A 156 -17.32 13.27 17.24
CA ASP A 156 -15.95 13.79 17.32
C ASP A 156 -15.55 14.52 16.03
N LYS A 157 -14.69 15.52 16.21
CA LYS A 157 -13.89 16.11 15.14
C LYS A 157 -12.47 15.61 15.28
N VAL A 158 -11.82 15.27 14.19
CA VAL A 158 -10.49 14.65 14.22
C VAL A 158 -9.55 15.38 13.30
N VAL A 159 -8.32 15.60 13.78
CA VAL A 159 -7.19 16.08 12.99
C VAL A 159 -6.02 15.15 13.23
N VAL A 160 -5.39 14.70 12.15
CA VAL A 160 -4.19 13.85 12.18
C VAL A 160 -3.14 14.47 11.29
N LEU A 161 -1.98 14.76 11.86
CA LEU A 161 -0.77 15.15 11.15
C LEU A 161 0.29 14.11 11.47
N PHE A 162 0.92 13.51 10.46
CA PHE A 162 1.99 12.55 10.67
C PHE A 162 3.10 12.72 9.64
N ARG A 163 4.29 12.27 10.02
CA ARG A 163 5.50 12.30 9.20
C ARG A 163 5.83 10.89 8.72
N GLN A 164 6.12 10.77 7.42
CA GLN A 164 6.74 9.59 6.82
C GLN A 164 8.00 10.06 6.10
N ASP A 165 9.15 9.66 6.63
CA ASP A 165 10.48 10.15 6.21
C ASP A 165 10.56 11.68 6.26
N TRP A 166 10.72 12.32 5.09
CA TRP A 166 10.82 13.77 4.92
C TRP A 166 9.51 14.41 4.45
N ARG A 167 8.42 13.63 4.39
CA ARG A 167 7.11 14.09 3.94
C ARG A 167 6.08 13.99 5.04
N PHE A 168 4.98 14.73 4.88
CA PHE A 168 3.93 14.81 5.88
C PHE A 168 2.56 14.54 5.26
N GLY A 169 1.71 13.86 6.02
CA GLY A 169 0.30 13.66 5.71
C GLY A 169 -0.56 14.43 6.70
N LEU A 170 -1.55 15.16 6.19
CA LEU A 170 -2.56 15.85 6.98
C LEU A 170 -3.94 15.33 6.59
N PHE A 171 -4.65 14.83 7.59
CA PHE A 171 -6.06 14.49 7.52
C PHE A 171 -6.83 15.34 8.52
N PHE A 172 -8.01 15.81 8.13
CA PHE A 172 -8.98 16.31 9.09
C PHE A 172 -10.41 15.98 8.68
N ASP A 173 -11.27 15.81 9.68
CA ASP A 173 -12.72 15.76 9.56
C ASP A 173 -13.33 16.54 10.74
N PHE A 174 -13.80 17.76 10.48
CA PHE A 174 -14.49 18.63 11.44
C PHE A 174 -15.98 18.28 11.58
N ASN A 175 -16.43 17.22 10.91
CA ASN A 175 -17.68 16.51 11.16
C ASN A 175 -18.92 17.42 11.28
N PRO A 176 -19.22 18.27 10.28
CA PRO A 176 -20.39 19.16 10.33
C PRO A 176 -21.72 18.39 10.42
N GLY A 177 -21.74 17.14 9.93
CA GLY A 177 -22.90 16.26 9.96
C GLY A 177 -23.09 15.44 11.24
N ARG A 178 -22.12 15.45 12.16
CA ARG A 178 -22.13 14.63 13.40
C ARG A 178 -22.24 13.11 13.18
N GLU A 179 -21.62 12.65 12.10
CA GLU A 179 -21.57 11.23 11.70
C GLU A 179 -20.14 10.84 11.35
N PHE A 180 -19.19 11.08 12.26
CA PHE A 180 -17.81 10.69 12.09
C PHE A 180 -17.69 9.19 11.87
N SER A 181 -16.87 8.81 10.89
CA SER A 181 -16.61 7.42 10.53
C SER A 181 -15.13 7.11 10.69
N GLU A 182 -14.80 6.40 11.77
CA GLU A 182 -13.44 5.92 12.04
C GLU A 182 -12.92 5.05 10.90
N VAL A 183 -13.76 4.16 10.35
CA VAL A 183 -13.40 3.31 9.20
C VAL A 183 -13.01 4.16 7.99
N ALA A 184 -13.74 5.24 7.71
CA ALA A 184 -13.42 6.11 6.58
C ALA A 184 -12.13 6.91 6.84
N MET A 185 -11.92 7.39 8.07
CA MET A 185 -10.64 8.02 8.47
C MET A 185 -9.47 7.05 8.28
N ASN A 186 -9.57 5.84 8.82
CA ASN A 186 -8.47 4.87 8.80
C ASN A 186 -8.03 4.52 7.38
N ARG A 187 -8.99 4.42 6.44
CA ARG A 187 -8.71 4.24 5.00
C ARG A 187 -8.05 5.47 4.37
N SER A 188 -8.51 6.67 4.71
CA SER A 188 -7.87 7.92 4.24
C SER A 188 -6.43 8.05 4.75
N LEU A 189 -6.19 7.72 6.01
CA LEU A 189 -4.84 7.70 6.60
C LEU A 189 -3.96 6.64 5.94
N GLY A 190 -4.48 5.44 5.71
CA GLY A 190 -3.78 4.37 4.99
C GLY A 190 -3.37 4.80 3.57
N ALA A 191 -4.27 5.47 2.85
CA ALA A 191 -3.99 6.01 1.52
C ALA A 191 -2.92 7.11 1.55
N LEU A 192 -2.97 8.03 2.53
CA LEU A 192 -1.91 9.03 2.71
C LEU A 192 -0.57 8.37 3.01
N LEU A 193 -0.51 7.45 3.98
CA LEU A 193 0.72 6.76 4.36
C LEU A 193 1.34 6.02 3.17
N ARG A 194 0.51 5.32 2.39
CA ARG A 194 0.93 4.65 1.15
C ARG A 194 1.53 5.61 0.14
N ASN A 195 0.83 6.71 -0.15
CA ASN A 195 1.27 7.71 -1.12
C ASN A 195 2.61 8.32 -0.71
N LEU A 196 2.81 8.57 0.59
CA LEU A 196 4.06 9.13 1.12
C LEU A 196 5.21 8.11 1.09
N LYS A 197 4.97 6.91 1.61
CA LYS A 197 5.97 5.86 1.76
C LYS A 197 6.47 5.35 0.41
N TYR A 198 5.55 5.13 -0.52
CA TYR A 198 5.85 4.54 -1.83
C TYR A 198 5.80 5.57 -2.96
N ARG A 199 6.05 6.86 -2.63
CA ARG A 199 6.00 7.96 -3.60
C ARG A 199 6.86 7.69 -4.84
N HIS A 200 8.04 7.12 -4.64
CA HIS A 200 8.97 6.77 -5.73
C HIS A 200 8.36 5.79 -6.76
N ILE A 201 7.50 4.84 -6.32
CA ILE A 201 6.78 3.94 -7.23
C ILE A 201 5.74 4.71 -8.03
N PHE A 202 4.97 5.61 -7.39
CA PHE A 202 3.98 6.42 -8.09
C PHE A 202 4.66 7.35 -9.12
N ASP A 203 5.76 8.01 -8.75
CA ASP A 203 6.54 8.85 -9.67
C ASP A 203 7.07 8.05 -10.87
N THR A 204 7.53 6.82 -10.62
CA THR A 204 7.98 5.89 -11.69
C THR A 204 6.84 5.58 -12.66
N ILE A 205 5.63 5.36 -12.15
CA ILE A 205 4.45 4.99 -12.94
C ILE A 205 3.86 6.19 -13.69
N ASP A 206 3.99 7.39 -13.13
CA ASP A 206 3.58 8.63 -13.79
C ASP A 206 4.58 9.04 -14.91
N ASN A 207 5.83 8.56 -14.85
CA ASN A 207 6.82 8.78 -15.90
C ASN A 207 6.60 7.85 -17.11
N GLN A 208 5.95 8.39 -18.14
CA GLN A 208 5.62 7.63 -19.36
C GLN A 208 6.83 7.00 -20.06
N GLN A 209 8.01 7.62 -20.02
CA GLN A 209 9.21 7.08 -20.67
C GLN A 209 9.74 5.87 -19.92
N VAL A 210 9.78 5.93 -18.59
CA VAL A 210 10.22 4.82 -17.74
C VAL A 210 9.22 3.67 -17.83
N VAL A 211 7.92 3.94 -17.80
CA VAL A 211 6.88 2.92 -17.99
C VAL A 211 6.98 2.24 -19.35
N ALA A 212 7.25 2.99 -20.42
CA ALA A 212 7.45 2.40 -21.74
C ALA A 212 8.69 1.49 -21.77
N SER A 213 9.79 1.89 -21.12
CA SER A 213 10.99 1.07 -20.99
C SER A 213 10.73 -0.21 -20.20
N LEU A 214 10.09 -0.10 -19.03
CA LEU A 214 9.70 -1.24 -18.18
C LEU A 214 8.80 -2.21 -18.95
N THR A 215 7.71 -1.71 -19.53
CA THR A 215 6.74 -2.53 -20.26
C THR A 215 7.38 -3.19 -21.48
N GLY A 216 8.24 -2.48 -22.20
CA GLY A 216 9.01 -3.01 -23.33
C GLY A 216 9.90 -4.18 -22.93
N ALA A 217 10.55 -4.08 -21.76
CA ALA A 217 11.34 -5.16 -21.16
C ALA A 217 10.49 -6.27 -20.52
N GLY A 218 9.17 -6.09 -20.40
CA GLY A 218 8.24 -7.05 -19.78
C GLY A 218 8.09 -6.91 -18.26
N TRP A 219 8.62 -5.83 -17.69
CA TRP A 219 8.50 -5.54 -16.28
C TRP A 219 7.30 -4.66 -15.97
N PHE A 220 6.74 -4.92 -14.80
CA PHE A 220 5.69 -4.16 -14.14
C PHE A 220 6.04 -4.15 -12.63
N PRO A 221 5.55 -3.20 -11.82
CA PRO A 221 5.68 -3.25 -10.37
C PRO A 221 4.78 -4.35 -9.79
N PHE A 222 5.11 -5.61 -10.07
CA PHE A 222 4.33 -6.75 -9.61
C PHE A 222 4.37 -6.82 -8.08
N ALA A 223 3.23 -7.12 -7.45
CA ALA A 223 3.04 -7.20 -6.01
C ALA A 223 4.13 -7.99 -5.30
N GLU A 224 4.57 -9.12 -5.86
CA GLU A 224 5.61 -9.97 -5.26
C GLU A 224 6.98 -9.27 -5.15
N ILE A 225 7.32 -8.35 -6.06
CA ILE A 225 8.64 -7.70 -6.15
C ILE A 225 8.62 -6.19 -5.87
N ILE A 226 7.44 -5.57 -5.76
CA ILE A 226 7.26 -4.10 -5.80
C ILE A 226 8.08 -3.35 -4.74
N THR A 227 8.22 -3.92 -3.54
CA THR A 227 8.95 -3.31 -2.41
C THR A 227 10.39 -3.80 -2.24
N SER A 228 10.82 -4.81 -3.01
CA SER A 228 12.11 -5.47 -2.84
C SER A 228 12.99 -5.33 -4.07
N GLU A 229 12.67 -5.99 -5.17
CA GLU A 229 13.51 -6.02 -6.36
C GLU A 229 13.15 -4.94 -7.38
N PHE A 230 11.88 -4.49 -7.42
CA PHE A 230 11.42 -3.53 -8.41
C PHE A 230 12.18 -2.20 -8.42
N PRO A 231 12.57 -1.60 -7.27
CA PRO A 231 13.33 -0.34 -7.28
C PRO A 231 14.60 -0.41 -8.14
N ALA A 232 15.36 -1.52 -8.08
CA ALA A 232 16.56 -1.69 -8.88
C ALA A 232 16.27 -1.83 -10.38
N ILE A 233 15.13 -2.44 -10.75
CA ILE A 233 14.69 -2.55 -12.15
C ILE A 233 14.29 -1.16 -12.66
N ALA A 234 13.50 -0.42 -11.87
CA ALA A 234 13.05 0.93 -12.20
C ALA A 234 14.24 1.88 -12.40
N GLU A 235 15.20 1.88 -11.48
CA GLU A 235 16.42 2.69 -11.56
C GLU A 235 17.24 2.36 -12.81
N ALA A 236 17.43 1.09 -13.12
CA ALA A 236 18.16 0.69 -14.32
C ALA A 236 17.43 1.11 -15.62
N CYS A 237 16.10 1.03 -15.65
CA CYS A 237 15.29 1.54 -16.77
C CYS A 237 15.38 3.06 -16.91
N GLU A 238 15.29 3.80 -15.81
CA GLU A 238 15.42 5.26 -15.78
C GLU A 238 16.80 5.71 -16.27
N ALA A 239 17.86 5.04 -15.81
CA ALA A 239 19.24 5.28 -16.23
C ALA A 239 19.56 4.72 -17.64
N LYS A 240 18.62 4.00 -18.28
CA LYS A 240 18.80 3.31 -19.56
C LYS A 240 19.97 2.31 -19.55
N PHE A 241 20.21 1.71 -18.39
CA PHE A 241 21.21 0.66 -18.22
C PHE A 241 20.70 -0.68 -18.72
N ASN A 242 21.62 -1.58 -19.03
CA ASN A 242 21.29 -2.96 -19.37
C ASN A 242 20.75 -3.68 -18.12
N LEU A 243 19.62 -4.37 -18.27
CA LEU A 243 18.94 -5.05 -17.17
C LEU A 243 19.57 -6.40 -16.76
N THR A 244 20.50 -6.94 -17.56
CA THR A 244 21.04 -8.31 -17.40
C THR A 244 21.44 -8.65 -15.95
N ASP A 245 22.22 -7.78 -15.29
CA ASP A 245 22.70 -8.03 -13.93
C ASP A 245 21.59 -7.94 -12.88
N VAL A 246 20.65 -7.01 -13.07
CA VAL A 246 19.50 -6.83 -12.17
C VAL A 246 18.54 -8.02 -12.33
N GLU A 247 18.25 -8.43 -13.56
CA GLU A 247 17.40 -9.58 -13.86
C GLU A 247 17.98 -10.89 -13.35
N ALA A 248 19.31 -11.07 -13.44
CA ALA A 248 19.98 -12.23 -12.86
C ALA A 248 19.81 -12.28 -11.33
N LYS A 249 19.93 -11.13 -10.64
CA LYS A 249 19.70 -11.04 -9.20
C LYS A 249 18.24 -11.30 -8.84
N VAL A 250 17.30 -10.77 -9.62
CA VAL A 250 15.87 -11.05 -9.43
C VAL A 250 15.61 -12.54 -9.58
N LEU A 251 16.06 -13.18 -10.67
CA LEU A 251 15.89 -14.62 -10.87
C LEU A 251 16.47 -15.45 -9.71
N ALA A 252 17.64 -15.08 -9.20
CA ALA A 252 18.28 -15.76 -8.09
C ALA A 252 17.49 -15.65 -6.77
N SER A 253 16.63 -14.64 -6.61
CA SER A 253 15.79 -14.47 -5.41
C SER A 253 14.48 -15.28 -5.43
N PHE A 254 14.17 -15.98 -6.53
CA PHE A 254 13.02 -16.88 -6.64
C PHE A 254 13.41 -18.34 -6.34
N ASP A 255 13.76 -18.59 -5.07
CA ASP A 255 14.00 -19.93 -4.56
C ASP A 255 12.71 -20.76 -4.44
N GLN A 256 12.86 -22.05 -4.13
CA GLN A 256 11.72 -22.97 -3.99
C GLN A 256 10.73 -22.50 -2.92
N ALA A 257 11.21 -21.95 -1.80
CA ALA A 257 10.34 -21.52 -0.72
C ALA A 257 9.47 -20.33 -1.14
N ARG A 258 10.02 -19.37 -1.90
CA ARG A 258 9.27 -18.24 -2.45
C ARG A 258 8.24 -18.70 -3.48
N LEU A 259 8.65 -19.59 -4.39
CA LEU A 259 7.77 -20.19 -5.38
C LEU A 259 6.60 -20.94 -4.73
N ASP A 260 6.86 -21.71 -3.67
CA ASP A 260 5.81 -22.43 -2.92
C ASP A 260 4.84 -21.47 -2.23
N ARG A 261 5.33 -20.34 -1.69
CA ARG A 261 4.47 -19.30 -1.10
C ARG A 261 3.55 -18.66 -2.16
N MET A 262 4.09 -18.31 -3.33
CA MET A 262 3.29 -17.82 -4.44
C MET A 262 2.21 -18.84 -4.83
N PHE A 263 2.61 -20.10 -4.99
CA PHE A 263 1.68 -21.16 -5.37
C PHE A 263 0.57 -21.39 -4.34
N LYS A 264 0.91 -21.40 -3.03
CA LYS A 264 -0.08 -21.48 -1.94
C LYS A 264 -1.11 -20.36 -2.04
N ARG A 265 -0.66 -19.13 -2.31
CA ARG A 265 -1.53 -17.97 -2.51
C ARG A 265 -2.42 -18.11 -3.75
N TRP A 266 -1.94 -18.72 -4.83
CA TRP A 266 -2.78 -18.98 -6.00
C TRP A 266 -3.90 -19.96 -5.65
N LEU A 267 -3.59 -21.04 -4.94
CA LEU A 267 -4.59 -22.04 -4.56
C LEU A 267 -5.61 -21.53 -3.53
N SER A 268 -5.35 -20.40 -2.86
CA SER A 268 -6.36 -19.76 -2.01
C SER A 268 -7.40 -18.98 -2.82
N ARG A 269 -7.29 -18.91 -4.16
CA ARG A 269 -8.23 -18.24 -5.05
C ARG A 269 -9.02 -19.27 -5.86
N PRO A 270 -10.36 -19.28 -5.78
CA PRO A 270 -11.17 -20.29 -6.47
C PRO A 270 -10.87 -20.43 -7.97
N ALA A 271 -10.73 -19.31 -8.70
CA ALA A 271 -10.48 -19.30 -10.14
C ALA A 271 -9.07 -19.82 -10.55
N LEU A 272 -8.13 -19.91 -9.61
CA LEU A 272 -6.79 -20.47 -9.81
C LEU A 272 -6.69 -21.90 -9.27
N ALA A 273 -7.38 -22.20 -8.16
CA ALA A 273 -7.39 -23.51 -7.52
C ALA A 273 -7.93 -24.61 -8.45
N SER A 274 -8.94 -24.31 -9.29
CA SER A 274 -9.46 -25.23 -10.31
C SER A 274 -8.41 -25.66 -11.35
N ARG A 275 -7.28 -24.94 -11.44
CA ARG A 275 -6.19 -25.15 -12.40
C ARG A 275 -4.94 -25.71 -11.74
N GLU A 276 -5.03 -26.21 -10.51
CA GLU A 276 -3.87 -26.65 -9.71
C GLU A 276 -2.90 -27.52 -10.51
N ALA A 277 -3.38 -28.58 -11.16
CA ALA A 277 -2.52 -29.52 -11.87
C ALA A 277 -1.71 -28.84 -13.00
N VAL A 278 -2.35 -27.94 -13.74
CA VAL A 278 -1.74 -27.19 -14.84
C VAL A 278 -0.72 -26.18 -14.32
N LEU A 279 -1.10 -25.40 -13.30
CA LEU A 279 -0.20 -24.41 -12.70
C LEU A 279 0.98 -25.05 -11.98
N ARG A 280 0.78 -26.20 -11.32
CA ARG A 280 1.86 -27.00 -10.71
C ARG A 280 2.83 -27.51 -11.76
N SER A 281 2.34 -27.89 -12.95
CA SER A 281 3.20 -28.26 -14.08
C SER A 281 4.08 -27.08 -14.50
N ALA A 282 3.51 -25.88 -14.64
CA ALA A 282 4.29 -24.69 -14.98
C ALA A 282 5.37 -24.38 -13.93
N MET A 283 5.05 -24.46 -12.64
CA MET A 283 6.02 -24.23 -11.56
C MET A 283 7.20 -25.23 -11.62
N ARG A 284 6.91 -26.51 -11.89
CA ARG A 284 7.96 -27.52 -12.07
C ARG A 284 8.84 -27.22 -13.28
N SER A 285 8.25 -26.80 -14.40
CA SER A 285 8.99 -26.39 -15.60
C SER A 285 9.90 -25.19 -15.33
N PHE A 286 9.46 -24.22 -14.51
CA PHE A 286 10.29 -23.08 -14.14
C PHE A 286 11.53 -23.50 -13.34
N VAL A 287 11.35 -24.38 -12.35
CA VAL A 287 12.46 -24.95 -11.56
C VAL A 287 13.40 -25.77 -12.44
N ALA A 288 12.87 -26.50 -13.43
CA ALA A 288 13.63 -27.29 -14.40
C ALA A 288 14.30 -26.46 -15.52
N ASP A 289 14.22 -25.14 -15.47
CA ASP A 289 14.77 -24.23 -16.49
C ASP A 289 14.18 -24.42 -17.90
N ASP A 290 12.88 -24.76 -17.98
CA ASP A 290 12.12 -24.87 -19.22
C ASP A 290 11.16 -23.67 -19.40
N PRO A 291 11.66 -22.51 -19.86
CA PRO A 291 10.84 -21.31 -20.03
C PRO A 291 9.76 -21.47 -21.10
N ILE A 292 9.96 -22.35 -22.08
CA ILE A 292 8.98 -22.58 -23.15
C ILE A 292 7.70 -23.18 -22.57
N ALA A 293 7.82 -24.24 -21.76
CA ALA A 293 6.68 -24.86 -21.12
C ALA A 293 5.97 -23.89 -20.17
N VAL A 294 6.72 -23.14 -19.35
CA VAL A 294 6.14 -22.16 -18.42
C VAL A 294 5.28 -21.14 -19.17
N MET A 295 5.85 -20.49 -20.19
CA MET A 295 5.18 -19.41 -20.90
C MET A 295 3.96 -19.91 -21.68
N LYS A 296 4.08 -21.07 -22.36
CA LYS A 296 2.96 -21.69 -23.08
C LYS A 296 1.81 -22.06 -22.17
N THR A 297 2.10 -22.59 -20.99
CA THR A 297 1.08 -22.91 -20.00
C THR A 297 0.46 -21.63 -19.45
N VAL A 298 1.23 -20.79 -18.77
CA VAL A 298 0.67 -19.70 -17.95
C VAL A 298 -0.02 -18.62 -18.77
N LEU A 299 0.50 -18.24 -19.95
CA LEU A 299 -0.14 -17.19 -20.77
C LEU A 299 -1.57 -17.58 -21.20
N THR A 300 -1.81 -18.86 -21.46
CA THR A 300 -3.15 -19.35 -21.82
C THR A 300 -4.08 -19.41 -20.61
N GLU A 301 -3.54 -19.71 -19.43
CA GLU A 301 -4.30 -19.77 -18.19
C GLU A 301 -4.71 -18.38 -17.67
N ILE A 302 -3.96 -17.31 -17.94
CA ILE A 302 -4.30 -15.93 -17.49
C ILE A 302 -5.71 -15.51 -17.95
N GLU A 303 -6.06 -15.75 -19.22
CA GLU A 303 -7.42 -15.46 -19.71
C GLU A 303 -8.46 -16.39 -19.07
N GLY A 304 -8.12 -17.67 -18.89
CA GLY A 304 -9.00 -18.65 -18.24
C GLY A 304 -9.38 -18.24 -16.83
N VAL A 305 -8.39 -17.82 -16.02
CA VAL A 305 -8.57 -17.32 -14.66
C VAL A 305 -9.48 -16.11 -14.63
N LEU A 306 -9.25 -15.13 -15.51
CA LEU A 306 -10.10 -13.93 -15.60
C LEU A 306 -11.55 -14.27 -15.97
N ARG A 307 -11.75 -15.15 -16.97
CA ARG A 307 -13.08 -15.58 -17.39
C ARG A 307 -13.83 -16.30 -16.28
N GLU A 308 -13.15 -17.19 -15.58
CA GLU A 308 -13.73 -17.98 -14.50
C GLU A 308 -14.11 -17.11 -13.30
N ALA A 309 -13.22 -16.18 -12.91
CA ALA A 309 -13.51 -15.22 -11.86
C ALA A 309 -14.70 -14.30 -12.21
N TYR A 310 -14.77 -13.84 -13.47
CA TYR A 310 -15.91 -13.06 -13.95
C TYR A 310 -17.21 -13.87 -13.95
N GLN A 311 -17.18 -15.10 -14.48
CA GLN A 311 -18.34 -16.00 -14.53
C GLN A 311 -18.87 -16.34 -13.14
N ALA A 312 -18.00 -16.50 -12.14
CA ALA A 312 -18.41 -16.77 -10.77
C ALA A 312 -19.29 -15.65 -10.17
N ILE A 313 -19.11 -14.40 -10.63
CA ILE A 313 -19.86 -13.22 -10.14
C ILE A 313 -21.05 -12.89 -11.04
N HIS A 314 -20.90 -13.03 -12.35
CA HIS A 314 -21.86 -12.56 -13.35
C HIS A 314 -22.67 -13.66 -14.05
N GLY A 315 -22.34 -14.94 -13.81
CA GLY A 315 -23.00 -16.11 -14.40
C GLY A 315 -22.83 -16.27 -15.92
N THR A 316 -22.08 -15.39 -16.57
CA THR A 316 -21.90 -15.34 -18.03
C THR A 316 -20.46 -15.03 -18.40
N GLY A 317 -20.03 -15.41 -19.60
CA GLY A 317 -18.71 -15.06 -20.12
C GLY A 317 -18.64 -13.62 -20.62
N ALA A 318 -17.42 -13.09 -20.76
CA ALA A 318 -17.18 -11.75 -21.30
C ALA A 318 -15.98 -11.71 -22.26
N LYS A 319 -15.92 -10.65 -23.07
CA LYS A 319 -14.78 -10.34 -23.93
C LYS A 319 -13.61 -9.80 -23.12
N ILE A 320 -12.41 -9.84 -23.70
CA ILE A 320 -11.18 -9.49 -22.99
C ILE A 320 -11.19 -8.08 -22.41
N GLU A 321 -11.74 -7.10 -23.12
CA GLU A 321 -11.85 -5.71 -22.65
C GLU A 321 -12.65 -5.62 -21.34
N THR A 322 -13.80 -6.29 -21.30
CA THR A 322 -14.64 -6.38 -20.10
C THR A 322 -13.96 -7.15 -18.97
N LEU A 323 -13.17 -8.19 -19.29
CA LEU A 323 -12.40 -8.92 -18.28
C LEU A 323 -11.30 -8.06 -17.65
N LEU A 324 -10.67 -7.18 -18.42
CA LEU A 324 -9.67 -6.23 -17.91
C LEU A 324 -10.32 -5.18 -17.01
N GLU A 325 -11.46 -4.61 -17.42
CA GLU A 325 -12.25 -3.69 -16.57
C GLU A 325 -12.68 -4.35 -15.26
N PHE A 326 -13.10 -5.63 -15.34
CA PHE A 326 -13.43 -6.42 -14.17
C PHE A 326 -12.23 -6.61 -13.21
N ALA A 327 -11.04 -6.88 -13.75
CA ALA A 327 -9.83 -7.01 -12.94
C ALA A 327 -9.48 -5.70 -12.22
N VAL A 328 -9.64 -4.55 -12.90
CA VAL A 328 -9.46 -3.21 -12.29
C VAL A 328 -10.43 -3.03 -11.13
N ALA A 329 -11.73 -3.21 -11.38
CA ALA A 329 -12.76 -3.01 -10.36
C ALA A 329 -12.62 -3.96 -9.17
N SER A 330 -12.16 -5.20 -9.41
CA SER A 330 -11.92 -6.19 -8.35
C SER A 330 -10.75 -5.79 -7.46
N ALA A 331 -9.63 -5.38 -8.06
CA ALA A 331 -8.46 -4.90 -7.33
C ALA A 331 -8.75 -3.64 -6.52
N GLU A 332 -9.45 -2.65 -7.10
CA GLU A 332 -9.85 -1.43 -6.39
C GLU A 332 -10.76 -1.73 -5.20
N ARG A 333 -11.74 -2.62 -5.38
CA ARG A 333 -12.64 -3.06 -4.30
C ARG A 333 -11.86 -3.73 -3.18
N LYS A 334 -10.90 -4.58 -3.51
CA LYS A 334 -10.11 -5.35 -2.55
C LYS A 334 -9.11 -4.50 -1.80
N ALA A 335 -8.46 -3.57 -2.47
CA ALA A 335 -7.54 -2.62 -1.85
C ALA A 335 -8.26 -1.48 -1.11
N GLY A 336 -9.54 -1.24 -1.41
CA GLY A 336 -10.36 -0.20 -0.78
C GLY A 336 -10.03 1.22 -1.26
N SER A 337 -9.16 1.36 -2.28
CA SER A 337 -8.74 2.65 -2.81
C SER A 337 -8.17 2.50 -4.24
N PRO A 338 -8.44 3.46 -5.15
CA PRO A 338 -7.84 3.47 -6.48
C PRO A 338 -6.34 3.78 -6.46
N SER A 339 -5.80 4.38 -5.38
CA SER A 339 -4.36 4.65 -5.25
C SER A 339 -3.55 3.49 -4.67
N SER A 340 -4.10 2.26 -4.74
CA SER A 340 -3.44 1.02 -4.29
C SER A 340 -2.12 0.75 -5.01
N LEU A 341 -1.18 0.11 -4.31
CA LEU A 341 0.04 -0.45 -4.90
C LEU A 341 -0.20 -1.65 -5.83
N LEU A 342 -1.42 -2.17 -5.90
CA LEU A 342 -1.80 -3.12 -6.97
C LEU A 342 -1.89 -2.45 -8.34
N LEU A 343 -1.91 -1.11 -8.38
CA LEU A 343 -1.86 -0.28 -9.59
C LEU A 343 -2.84 -0.77 -10.67
N PRO A 344 -4.13 -0.93 -10.34
CA PRO A 344 -5.08 -1.72 -11.13
C PRO A 344 -5.23 -1.22 -12.58
N ALA A 345 -5.36 0.10 -12.77
CA ALA A 345 -5.46 0.71 -14.09
C ALA A 345 -4.17 0.51 -14.91
N SER A 346 -3.00 0.74 -14.30
CA SER A 346 -1.70 0.52 -14.95
C SER A 346 -1.45 -0.96 -15.27
N PHE A 347 -1.90 -1.87 -14.41
CA PHE A 347 -1.79 -3.30 -14.64
C PHE A 347 -2.69 -3.76 -15.80
N ALA A 348 -3.92 -3.24 -15.88
CA ALA A 348 -4.79 -3.52 -17.02
C ALA A 348 -4.20 -3.03 -18.35
N LYS A 349 -3.52 -1.88 -18.33
CA LYS A 349 -2.73 -1.41 -19.48
C LYS A 349 -1.59 -2.37 -19.81
N TYR A 350 -0.79 -2.78 -18.81
CA TYR A 350 0.26 -3.78 -19.00
C TYR A 350 -0.27 -5.09 -19.61
N LEU A 351 -1.40 -5.61 -19.11
CA LEU A 351 -2.04 -6.81 -19.65
C LEU A 351 -2.42 -6.65 -21.13
N ARG A 352 -2.96 -5.48 -21.50
CA ARG A 352 -3.32 -5.16 -22.90
C ARG A 352 -2.10 -5.05 -23.80
N ASP A 353 -1.03 -4.43 -23.31
CA ASP A 353 0.15 -4.10 -24.12
C ASP A 353 1.14 -5.27 -24.21
N ARG A 354 1.01 -6.31 -23.37
CA ARG A 354 1.92 -7.46 -23.30
C ARG A 354 1.21 -8.81 -23.49
N PRO A 355 0.61 -9.48 -22.47
CA PRO A 355 -0.09 -10.75 -22.66
C PRO A 355 -1.15 -10.73 -23.77
N PHE A 356 -1.91 -9.64 -23.89
CA PHE A 356 -3.01 -9.50 -24.85
C PHE A 356 -2.70 -8.52 -25.98
N ALA A 357 -1.41 -8.25 -26.21
CA ALA A 357 -0.97 -7.37 -27.29
C ALA A 357 -1.56 -7.85 -28.62
N HIS A 358 -2.06 -6.90 -29.42
CA HIS A 358 -2.53 -7.19 -30.76
C HIS A 358 -1.43 -7.87 -31.57
N PHE A 359 -1.81 -8.92 -32.28
CA PHE A 359 -0.90 -9.75 -33.04
C PHE A 359 -1.34 -9.76 -34.51
N ASP A 360 -0.42 -9.38 -35.39
CA ASP A 360 -0.60 -9.48 -36.84
C ASP A 360 0.27 -10.65 -37.36
N PRO A 361 -0.35 -11.76 -37.82
CA PRO A 361 0.39 -12.90 -38.34
C PRO A 361 1.17 -12.60 -39.63
N SER A 362 0.88 -11.49 -40.31
CA SER A 362 1.56 -11.10 -41.55
C SER A 362 2.92 -10.43 -41.33
N VAL A 363 3.23 -9.99 -40.09
CA VAL A 363 4.44 -9.22 -39.75
C VAL A 363 5.62 -10.11 -39.34
N GLY A 364 5.42 -11.43 -39.24
CA GLY A 364 6.47 -12.42 -38.95
C GLY A 364 6.52 -12.86 -37.48
N LEU A 365 7.69 -13.31 -37.03
CA LEU A 365 7.85 -13.81 -35.66
C LEU A 365 7.74 -12.66 -34.64
N ALA A 366 6.95 -12.88 -33.59
CA ALA A 366 6.70 -11.93 -32.52
C ALA A 366 7.36 -12.35 -31.19
N HIS A 367 7.28 -11.49 -30.18
CA HIS A 367 7.83 -11.77 -28.85
C HIS A 367 6.96 -12.79 -28.09
N ALA A 368 7.57 -13.73 -27.36
CA ALA A 368 6.87 -14.78 -26.60
C ALA A 368 6.04 -14.26 -25.41
N SER A 369 6.10 -12.97 -25.09
CA SER A 369 5.28 -12.37 -24.03
C SER A 369 3.81 -12.17 -24.41
N SER A 370 3.45 -12.31 -25.69
CA SER A 370 2.05 -12.23 -26.16
C SER A 370 1.45 -13.63 -26.25
N ARG A 371 0.26 -13.81 -25.65
CA ARG A 371 -0.50 -15.07 -25.76
C ARG A 371 -0.79 -15.42 -27.21
N HIS A 372 -1.03 -14.42 -28.05
CA HIS A 372 -1.43 -14.62 -29.44
C HIS A 372 -0.24 -15.14 -30.24
N ALA A 373 0.94 -14.53 -30.06
CA ALA A 373 2.17 -15.01 -30.69
C ALA A 373 2.49 -16.45 -30.29
N VAL A 374 2.38 -16.78 -28.99
CA VAL A 374 2.66 -18.12 -28.47
C VAL A 374 1.62 -19.13 -28.93
N GLY A 375 0.33 -18.81 -28.83
CA GLY A 375 -0.78 -19.68 -29.21
C GLY A 375 -0.83 -19.97 -30.72
N HIS A 376 -0.38 -19.04 -31.56
CA HIS A 376 -0.29 -19.25 -33.01
C HIS A 376 1.06 -19.85 -33.45
N GLY A 377 1.98 -20.16 -32.53
CA GLY A 377 3.29 -20.74 -32.86
C GLY A 377 4.24 -19.76 -33.57
N MET A 378 3.96 -18.46 -33.47
CA MET A 378 4.69 -17.38 -34.16
C MET A 378 5.63 -16.63 -33.22
N ALA A 379 5.81 -17.10 -31.99
CA ALA A 379 6.80 -16.53 -31.07
C ALA A 379 8.22 -16.99 -31.41
N ALA A 380 9.16 -16.04 -31.50
CA ALA A 380 10.56 -16.34 -31.81
C ALA A 380 11.19 -17.21 -30.71
N PRO A 381 11.90 -18.32 -31.04
CA PRO A 381 12.51 -19.20 -30.04
C PRO A 381 13.43 -18.49 -29.04
N ALA A 382 14.20 -17.50 -29.49
CA ALA A 382 15.11 -16.72 -28.65
C ALA A 382 14.42 -15.87 -27.57
N THR A 383 13.10 -15.66 -27.67
CA THR A 383 12.33 -14.84 -26.72
C THR A 383 11.74 -15.65 -25.56
N TYR A 384 11.88 -16.98 -25.58
CA TYR A 384 11.55 -17.83 -24.45
C TYR A 384 12.71 -17.85 -23.46
N THR A 385 12.77 -16.85 -22.60
CA THR A 385 13.84 -16.71 -21.60
C THR A 385 13.32 -17.03 -20.20
N LYS A 386 14.23 -17.37 -19.28
CA LYS A 386 13.87 -17.59 -17.86
C LYS A 386 13.28 -16.34 -17.22
N VAL A 387 13.78 -15.15 -17.60
CA VAL A 387 13.21 -13.86 -17.19
C VAL A 387 11.76 -13.73 -17.67
N GLY A 388 11.50 -14.02 -18.95
CA GLY A 388 10.14 -13.99 -19.51
C GLY A 388 9.21 -14.97 -18.81
N ALA A 389 9.68 -16.17 -18.48
CA ALA A 389 8.94 -17.14 -17.69
C ALA A 389 8.57 -16.60 -16.30
N LEU A 390 9.52 -15.97 -15.59
CA LEU A 390 9.26 -15.33 -14.31
C LEU A 390 8.24 -14.18 -14.43
N GLN A 391 8.36 -13.31 -15.42
CA GLN A 391 7.43 -12.20 -15.66
C GLN A 391 5.99 -12.68 -15.85
N VAL A 392 5.80 -13.81 -16.55
CA VAL A 392 4.47 -14.39 -16.76
C VAL A 392 3.93 -15.01 -15.46
N LEU A 393 4.76 -15.67 -14.65
CA LEU A 393 4.38 -16.15 -13.31
C LEU A 393 3.97 -14.99 -12.39
N LEU A 394 4.74 -13.89 -12.41
CA LEU A 394 4.43 -12.67 -11.66
C LEU A 394 3.14 -11.98 -12.14
N THR A 395 2.84 -12.06 -13.44
CA THR A 395 1.57 -11.57 -14.00
C THR A 395 0.38 -12.36 -13.45
N LEU A 396 0.49 -13.69 -13.38
CA LEU A 396 -0.54 -14.53 -12.76
C LEU A 396 -0.66 -14.24 -11.25
N ASP A 397 0.47 -14.03 -10.58
CA ASP A 397 0.49 -13.73 -9.16
C ASP A 397 -0.14 -12.37 -8.82
N GLN A 398 0.07 -11.35 -9.65
CA GLN A 398 -0.63 -10.07 -9.54
C GLN A 398 -2.16 -10.26 -9.60
N LEU A 399 -2.65 -11.15 -10.48
CA LEU A 399 -4.07 -11.48 -10.53
C LEU A 399 -4.55 -12.19 -9.27
N ALA A 400 -3.74 -13.04 -8.64
CA ALA A 400 -4.09 -13.65 -7.36
C ALA A 400 -4.21 -12.61 -6.22
N PHE A 401 -3.54 -11.45 -6.33
CA PHE A 401 -3.76 -10.31 -5.44
C PHE A 401 -4.97 -9.47 -5.84
N ALA A 402 -5.27 -9.32 -7.13
CA ALA A 402 -6.38 -8.49 -7.63
C ALA A 402 -7.78 -9.13 -7.50
N LEU A 403 -7.87 -10.44 -7.70
CA LEU A 403 -9.10 -11.24 -7.62
C LEU A 403 -9.33 -11.77 -6.20
#